data_AF-A0A2D5MUQ4-F1
#
_entry.id   AF-A0A2D5MUQ4-F1
#
_cell.length_a   1.000
_cell.length_b   1.000
_cell.length_c   1.000
_cell.angle_alpha   90.00
_cell.angle_beta   90.00
_cell.angle_gamma   90.00
#
_symmetry.space_group_name_H-M   'P 1'
#
loop_
_entity.id
_entity.type
_entity.pdbx_description
1 polymer ?
#
loop_
_entity_poly.entity_id
_entity_poly.type
_entity_poly.pdbx_seq_one_letter_code
_entity_poly.pdbx_strand_id
1 'polypeptide(L)'
;MEIVLVNTPPAYGQQVWVDNIKHMLDNNNREYDTIHVMDSVVYGGVYDKLLLFDRFRTGQYLYFDLDIIINGSIVDLYTNKFTLLNAWWREPFHTPLNSSIMSWCGDHSYIHDKFAEDPDYYMVKYHKGIDEYIYKEIEYETYEKVCDSYVYGGGEMPITLYNHARDKLWEHECSLSE
;
A
#
# COMPACT_ATOMS: atom_id res chain seq x y z
N MET A 1 7.46 -14.09 -5.72
CA MET A 1 6.92 -13.18 -4.69
C MET A 1 7.67 -11.88 -4.78
N GLU A 2 7.05 -10.87 -5.39
CA GLU A 2 7.68 -9.61 -5.72
C GLU A 2 7.06 -8.50 -4.88
N ILE A 3 7.89 -7.73 -4.19
CA ILE A 3 7.45 -6.54 -3.45
C ILE A 3 7.44 -5.36 -4.41
N VAL A 4 6.44 -4.50 -4.29
CA VAL A 4 6.30 -3.30 -5.12
C VAL A 4 6.08 -2.09 -4.21
N LEU A 5 6.82 -1.01 -4.45
CA LEU A 5 6.77 0.21 -3.65
C LEU A 5 6.56 1.44 -4.55
N VAL A 6 5.83 2.43 -4.07
CA VAL A 6 5.64 3.72 -4.75
C VAL A 6 6.35 4.80 -3.96
N ASN A 7 7.44 5.34 -4.53
CA ASN A 7 8.31 6.33 -3.90
C ASN A 7 8.31 7.65 -4.68
N THR A 8 7.15 8.33 -4.71
CA THR A 8 6.95 9.55 -5.50
C THR A 8 7.00 10.84 -4.63
N PRO A 9 7.62 11.93 -5.14
CA PRO A 9 7.59 13.24 -4.48
C PRO A 9 6.20 13.90 -4.54
N PRO A 10 5.91 14.89 -3.67
CA PRO A 10 6.80 15.46 -2.65
C PRO A 10 6.68 14.75 -1.29
N ALA A 11 5.69 13.87 -1.13
CA ALA A 11 5.48 13.17 0.13
C ALA A 11 6.62 12.18 0.43
N TYR A 12 7.10 11.51 -0.61
CA TYR A 12 8.24 10.61 -0.58
C TYR A 12 9.26 11.05 -1.65
N GLY A 13 9.96 10.10 -2.28
CA GLY A 13 10.97 10.34 -3.31
C GLY A 13 12.41 10.28 -2.80
N GLN A 14 12.61 10.05 -1.50
CA GLN A 14 13.93 9.83 -0.90
C GLN A 14 14.16 8.33 -0.74
N GLN A 15 15.39 7.87 -1.00
CA GLN A 15 15.75 6.45 -0.96
C GLN A 15 15.57 5.83 0.43
N VAL A 16 15.71 6.62 1.51
CA VAL A 16 15.58 6.17 2.90
C VAL A 16 14.25 5.48 3.19
N TRP A 17 13.16 5.88 2.52
CA TRP A 17 11.85 5.26 2.69
C TRP A 17 11.81 3.82 2.16
N VAL A 18 12.43 3.58 1.01
CA VAL A 18 12.56 2.25 0.41
C VAL A 18 13.51 1.39 1.24
N ASP A 19 14.64 1.97 1.65
CA ASP A 19 15.64 1.28 2.46
C ASP A 19 15.04 0.85 3.80
N ASN A 20 14.14 1.66 4.38
CA ASN A 20 13.45 1.33 5.61
C ASN A 20 12.51 0.12 5.47
N ILE A 21 11.72 0.06 4.39
CA ILE A 21 10.90 -1.13 4.11
C ILE A 21 11.78 -2.37 3.97
N LYS A 22 12.86 -2.26 3.19
CA LYS A 22 13.81 -3.36 3.01
C LYS A 22 14.42 -3.81 4.34
N HIS A 23 14.85 -2.88 5.18
CA HIS A 23 15.40 -3.16 6.51
C HIS A 23 14.42 -3.98 7.37
N MET A 24 13.16 -3.56 7.41
CA MET A 24 12.13 -4.27 8.18
C MET A 24 11.83 -5.66 7.61
N LEU A 25 11.81 -5.82 6.28
CA LEU A 25 11.63 -7.13 5.64
C LEU A 25 12.80 -8.09 5.95
N ASP A 26 14.03 -7.59 5.82
CA ASP A 26 15.25 -8.37 6.04
C ASP A 26 15.35 -8.81 7.52
N ASN A 27 15.05 -7.93 8.48
CA ASN A 27 15.05 -8.25 9.92
C ASN A 27 14.00 -9.29 10.31
N ASN A 28 12.90 -9.38 9.56
CA ASN A 28 11.83 -10.36 9.77
C ASN A 28 12.04 -11.65 8.97
N ASN A 29 13.27 -11.92 8.49
CA ASN A 29 13.68 -13.10 7.72
C ASN A 29 12.72 -13.42 6.55
N ARG A 30 12.34 -12.39 5.79
CA ARG A 30 11.39 -12.56 4.69
C ARG A 30 12.06 -12.97 3.40
N GLU A 31 11.55 -14.03 2.81
CA GLU A 31 11.87 -14.41 1.44
C GLU A 31 10.99 -13.60 0.48
N TYR A 32 11.64 -12.75 -0.32
CA TYR A 32 11.07 -12.09 -1.49
C TYR A 32 12.10 -12.20 -2.63
N ASP A 33 11.62 -12.27 -3.87
CA ASP A 33 12.51 -12.45 -5.01
C ASP A 33 13.15 -11.12 -5.43
N THR A 34 12.36 -10.04 -5.40
CA THR A 34 12.77 -8.71 -5.86
C THR A 34 11.89 -7.62 -5.23
N ILE A 35 12.47 -6.45 -5.00
CA ILE A 35 11.74 -5.21 -4.68
C ILE A 35 11.76 -4.33 -5.93
N HIS A 36 10.57 -4.00 -6.43
CA HIS A 36 10.38 -3.00 -7.49
C HIS A 36 10.02 -1.66 -6.87
N VAL A 37 10.64 -0.59 -7.36
CA VAL A 37 10.35 0.78 -6.92
C VAL A 37 9.83 1.57 -8.09
N MET A 38 8.65 2.16 -7.92
CA MET A 38 8.05 3.09 -8.87
C MET A 38 8.18 4.52 -8.35
N ASP A 39 8.83 5.38 -9.12
CA ASP A 39 9.11 6.78 -8.79
C ASP A 39 8.48 7.78 -9.78
N SER A 40 7.75 7.26 -10.77
CA SER A 40 7.10 8.08 -11.81
C SER A 40 5.84 8.74 -11.26
N VAL A 41 5.73 10.06 -11.44
CA VAL A 41 4.53 10.84 -11.14
C VAL A 41 3.73 11.03 -12.42
N VAL A 42 2.51 10.45 -12.50
CA VAL A 42 1.62 10.58 -13.67
C VAL A 42 0.32 11.26 -13.28
N TYR A 43 -0.35 10.76 -12.24
CA TYR A 43 -1.60 11.34 -11.70
C TYR A 43 -1.33 12.21 -10.47
N GLY A 44 -0.29 11.87 -9.70
CA GLY A 44 0.10 12.55 -8.48
C GLY A 44 -0.57 12.01 -7.22
N GLY A 45 0.16 12.15 -6.11
CA GLY A 45 -0.31 11.76 -4.78
C GLY A 45 -0.67 10.28 -4.71
N VAL A 46 -1.78 9.96 -4.04
CA VAL A 46 -2.23 8.57 -3.86
C VAL A 46 -2.64 7.87 -5.15
N TYR A 47 -2.95 8.63 -6.22
CA TYR A 47 -3.43 8.06 -7.48
C TYR A 47 -2.32 7.39 -8.30
N ASP A 48 -1.05 7.75 -8.09
CA ASP A 48 0.07 7.08 -8.79
C ASP A 48 0.13 5.58 -8.47
N LYS A 49 -0.42 5.13 -7.34
CA LYS A 49 -0.61 3.70 -7.02
C LYS A 49 -1.39 2.93 -8.10
N LEU A 50 -2.24 3.59 -8.88
CA LEU A 50 -3.00 2.91 -9.93
C LEU A 50 -2.11 2.46 -11.09
N LEU A 51 -0.95 3.10 -11.30
CA LEU A 51 0.04 2.67 -12.30
C LEU A 51 0.63 1.29 -11.99
N LEU A 52 0.51 0.81 -10.75
CA LEU A 52 0.98 -0.52 -10.38
C LEU A 52 0.26 -1.61 -11.19
N PHE A 53 -1.05 -1.46 -11.40
CA PHE A 53 -1.84 -2.43 -12.16
C PHE A 53 -1.54 -2.40 -13.67
N ASP A 54 -1.03 -1.28 -14.19
CA ASP A 54 -0.53 -1.17 -15.56
C ASP A 54 0.84 -1.85 -15.73
N ARG A 55 1.73 -1.71 -14.74
CA ARG A 55 3.15 -2.14 -14.86
C ARG A 55 3.39 -3.59 -14.44
N PHE A 56 2.60 -4.11 -13.51
CA PHE A 56 2.85 -5.39 -12.84
C PHE A 56 1.72 -6.39 -13.12
N ARG A 57 1.78 -7.05 -14.28
CA ARG A 57 0.67 -7.86 -14.85
C ARG A 57 0.90 -9.37 -14.90
N THR A 58 2.10 -9.87 -14.59
CA THR A 58 2.46 -11.28 -14.88
C THR A 58 2.92 -12.09 -13.67
N GLY A 59 3.35 -11.42 -12.60
CA GLY A 59 3.85 -12.04 -11.38
C GLY A 59 2.82 -12.11 -10.25
N GLN A 60 3.35 -12.36 -9.07
CA GLN A 60 2.65 -12.34 -7.79
C GLN A 60 3.21 -11.18 -6.97
N TYR A 61 2.40 -10.15 -6.78
CA TYR A 61 2.84 -8.87 -6.24
C TYR A 61 2.26 -8.62 -4.84
N LEU A 62 3.06 -7.95 -4.01
CA LEU A 62 2.64 -7.40 -2.73
C LEU A 62 3.12 -5.95 -2.65
N TYR A 63 2.18 -5.04 -2.57
CA TYR A 63 2.40 -3.62 -2.41
C TYR A 63 2.39 -3.22 -0.94
N PHE A 64 3.31 -2.34 -0.57
CA PHE A 64 3.32 -1.63 0.70
C PHE A 64 3.39 -0.11 0.48
N ASP A 65 2.57 0.64 1.21
CA ASP A 65 2.88 2.05 1.48
C ASP A 65 4.20 2.16 2.24
N LEU A 66 4.87 3.30 2.07
CA LEU A 66 6.17 3.56 2.69
C LEU A 66 6.08 4.00 4.16
N ASP A 67 4.88 4.32 4.65
CA ASP A 67 4.61 4.78 6.02
C ASP A 67 3.99 3.68 6.89
N ILE A 68 4.60 2.50 6.88
CA ILE A 68 4.22 1.36 7.70
C ILE A 68 5.39 0.85 8.53
N ILE A 69 5.11 0.22 9.67
CA ILE A 69 6.07 -0.61 10.39
C ILE A 69 5.72 -2.07 10.16
N ILE A 70 6.73 -2.89 9.85
CA ILE A 70 6.63 -4.35 9.77
C ILE A 70 7.49 -4.93 10.89
N ASN A 71 6.86 -5.44 11.95
CA ASN A 71 7.52 -6.00 13.14
C ASN A 71 7.22 -7.51 13.33
N GLY A 72 6.58 -8.15 12.35
CA GLY A 72 6.30 -9.59 12.41
C GLY A 72 5.88 -10.25 11.09
N SER A 73 5.01 -11.27 11.24
CA SER A 73 4.25 -12.04 10.24
C SER A 73 3.81 -11.33 8.92
N ILE A 74 4.35 -11.60 7.72
CA ILE A 74 3.74 -11.17 6.44
C ILE A 74 3.46 -12.29 5.43
N VAL A 75 3.73 -13.57 5.77
CA VAL A 75 3.58 -14.71 4.83
C VAL A 75 2.17 -14.78 4.24
N ASP A 76 1.16 -14.47 5.05
CA ASP A 76 -0.25 -14.64 4.69
C ASP A 76 -0.80 -13.46 3.86
N LEU A 77 0.06 -12.54 3.41
CA LEU A 77 -0.35 -11.40 2.59
C LEU A 77 -0.34 -11.67 1.09
N TYR A 78 0.32 -12.71 0.60
CA TYR A 78 0.29 -13.02 -0.82
C TYR A 78 -1.01 -13.73 -1.19
N THR A 79 -1.79 -13.13 -2.09
CA THR A 79 -3.08 -13.68 -2.52
C THR A 79 -3.22 -13.74 -4.04
N ASN A 80 -3.97 -14.73 -4.54
CA ASN A 80 -4.17 -14.89 -5.98
C ASN A 80 -5.16 -13.88 -6.57
N LYS A 81 -6.09 -13.36 -5.75
CA LYS A 81 -7.09 -12.36 -6.15
C LYS A 81 -6.66 -10.97 -5.69
N PHE A 82 -7.10 -9.92 -6.38
CA PHE A 82 -6.90 -8.55 -5.87
C PHE A 82 -7.47 -8.38 -4.46
N THR A 83 -6.57 -8.20 -3.49
CA THR A 83 -6.87 -8.16 -2.06
C THR A 83 -6.21 -6.94 -1.43
N LEU A 84 -6.96 -6.20 -0.62
CA LEU A 84 -6.46 -5.05 0.15
C LEU A 84 -7.02 -5.04 1.58
N LEU A 85 -6.71 -4.00 2.35
CA LEU A 85 -7.11 -3.97 3.76
C LEU A 85 -8.55 -3.54 3.95
N ASN A 86 -9.22 -4.22 4.88
CA ASN A 86 -10.38 -3.65 5.56
C ASN A 86 -9.88 -2.80 6.75
N ALA A 87 -10.15 -1.51 6.74
CA ALA A 87 -9.80 -0.55 7.78
C ALA A 87 -10.73 -0.66 9.00
N TRP A 88 -10.69 -1.82 9.67
CA TRP A 88 -11.59 -2.22 10.75
C TRP A 88 -11.57 -1.31 12.00
N TRP A 89 -10.58 -0.42 12.10
CA TRP A 89 -10.44 0.58 13.16
C TRP A 89 -11.18 1.90 12.86
N ARG A 90 -11.68 2.11 11.64
CA ARG A 90 -12.37 3.35 11.26
C ARG A 90 -13.87 3.28 11.58
N GLU A 91 -14.44 4.45 11.86
CA GLU A 91 -15.88 4.59 12.01
C GLU A 91 -16.64 4.32 10.69
N PRO A 92 -17.89 3.81 10.72
CA PRO A 92 -18.62 3.36 9.53
C PRO A 92 -18.87 4.40 8.42
N PHE A 93 -18.74 5.69 8.72
CA PHE A 93 -18.94 6.75 7.72
C PHE A 93 -17.68 7.04 6.87
N HIS A 94 -16.54 6.45 7.23
CA HIS A 94 -15.33 6.47 6.41
C HIS A 94 -15.36 5.38 5.34
N THR A 95 -14.55 5.53 4.29
CA THR A 95 -14.29 4.43 3.35
C THR A 95 -13.69 3.25 4.13
N PRO A 96 -14.30 2.05 4.05
CA PRO A 96 -13.89 0.91 4.86
C PRO A 96 -12.59 0.26 4.35
N LEU A 97 -12.06 0.71 3.20
CA LEU A 97 -10.83 0.17 2.63
C LEU A 97 -9.60 1.02 2.97
N ASN A 98 -8.44 0.38 2.95
CA ASN A 98 -7.14 1.02 2.98
C ASN A 98 -6.17 0.31 1.99
N SER A 99 -5.61 1.07 1.06
CA SER A 99 -4.68 0.60 0.02
C SER A 99 -3.21 0.61 0.44
N SER A 100 -2.90 0.76 1.73
CA SER A 100 -1.51 0.70 2.23
C SER A 100 -0.89 -0.69 2.12
N ILE A 101 -1.71 -1.73 1.95
CA ILE A 101 -1.25 -3.08 1.61
C ILE A 101 -2.20 -3.63 0.54
N MET A 102 -1.64 -4.08 -0.59
CA MET A 102 -2.41 -4.72 -1.66
C MET A 102 -1.65 -5.93 -2.20
N SER A 103 -2.33 -7.03 -2.49
CA SER A 103 -1.75 -8.17 -3.21
C SER A 103 -2.62 -8.57 -4.40
N TRP A 104 -1.96 -9.02 -5.46
CA TRP A 104 -2.61 -9.54 -6.65
C TRP A 104 -1.68 -10.49 -7.41
N CYS A 105 -2.28 -11.38 -8.20
CA CYS A 105 -1.58 -12.29 -9.10
C CYS A 105 -2.06 -12.08 -10.53
N GLY A 106 -1.13 -12.06 -11.49
CA GLY A 106 -1.47 -11.90 -12.90
C GLY A 106 -2.06 -10.53 -13.22
N ASP A 107 -2.85 -10.47 -14.30
CA ASP A 107 -3.24 -9.22 -14.92
C ASP A 107 -4.50 -8.61 -14.29
N HIS A 108 -4.32 -7.46 -13.63
CA HIS A 108 -5.39 -6.64 -13.08
C HIS A 108 -5.43 -5.24 -13.72
N SER A 109 -4.91 -5.08 -14.96
CA SER A 109 -4.83 -3.77 -15.62
C SER A 109 -6.17 -3.07 -15.77
N TYR A 110 -7.29 -3.80 -15.77
CA TYR A 110 -8.64 -3.24 -15.82
C TYR A 110 -8.91 -2.19 -14.73
N ILE A 111 -8.24 -2.29 -13.57
CA ILE A 111 -8.32 -1.31 -12.47
C ILE A 111 -7.73 0.03 -12.92
N HIS A 112 -6.56 0.00 -13.55
CA HIS A 112 -5.92 1.17 -14.12
C HIS A 112 -6.68 1.67 -15.35
N ASP A 113 -6.99 0.78 -16.29
CA ASP A 113 -7.54 1.12 -17.60
C ASP A 113 -8.85 1.89 -17.47
N LYS A 114 -9.73 1.46 -16.55
CA LYS A 114 -10.97 2.18 -16.23
C LYS A 114 -10.72 3.57 -15.69
N PHE A 115 -9.75 3.76 -14.78
CA PHE A 115 -9.40 5.08 -14.26
C PHE A 115 -8.76 5.98 -15.33
N ALA A 116 -7.94 5.38 -16.20
CA ALA A 116 -7.19 6.06 -17.25
C ALA A 116 -8.07 6.59 -18.40
N GLU A 117 -9.33 6.16 -18.51
CA GLU A 117 -10.29 6.70 -19.48
C GLU A 117 -10.57 8.20 -19.28
N ASP A 118 -10.69 8.65 -18.03
CA ASP A 118 -10.87 10.05 -17.66
C ASP A 118 -10.34 10.32 -16.23
N PRO A 119 -9.01 10.45 -16.05
CA PRO A 119 -8.39 10.60 -14.74
C PRO A 119 -8.91 11.82 -13.98
N ASP A 120 -9.12 12.95 -14.66
CA ASP A 120 -9.60 14.19 -14.05
C ASP A 120 -11.01 13.99 -13.49
N TYR A 121 -11.91 13.36 -14.25
CA TYR A 121 -13.24 13.00 -13.76
C TYR A 121 -13.17 12.09 -12.54
N TYR A 122 -12.36 11.03 -12.57
CA TYR A 122 -12.27 10.08 -11.47
C TYR A 122 -11.63 10.68 -10.22
N MET A 123 -10.63 11.55 -10.36
CA MET A 123 -10.01 12.26 -9.24
C MET A 123 -10.99 13.25 -8.58
N VAL A 124 -11.85 13.90 -9.36
CA VAL A 124 -12.91 14.77 -8.82
C VAL A 124 -14.02 13.94 -8.16
N LYS A 125 -14.48 12.87 -8.82
CA LYS A 125 -15.54 11.98 -8.32
C LYS A 125 -15.12 11.30 -7.02
N TYR A 126 -13.87 10.85 -6.95
CA TYR A 126 -13.29 10.11 -5.83
C TYR A 126 -12.25 10.92 -5.07
N HIS A 127 -12.57 12.19 -4.79
CA HIS A 127 -11.71 13.13 -4.09
C HIS A 127 -11.14 12.65 -2.74
N LYS A 128 -11.68 11.58 -2.13
CA LYS A 128 -11.12 10.96 -0.92
C LYS A 128 -9.91 10.06 -1.22
N GLY A 129 -9.58 9.80 -2.48
CA GLY A 129 -8.43 9.01 -2.93
C GLY A 129 -8.80 7.64 -3.50
N ILE A 130 -7.77 6.83 -3.77
CA ILE A 130 -7.94 5.55 -4.47
C ILE A 130 -8.75 4.52 -3.69
N ASP A 131 -8.77 4.59 -2.35
CA ASP A 131 -9.55 3.68 -1.53
C ASP A 131 -11.05 3.80 -1.86
N GLU A 132 -11.52 5.04 -2.11
CA GLU A 132 -12.91 5.29 -2.48
C GLU A 132 -13.21 4.83 -3.91
N TYR A 133 -12.26 5.05 -4.84
CA TYR A 133 -12.35 4.53 -6.20
C TYR A 133 -12.50 3.01 -6.21
N ILE A 134 -11.58 2.29 -5.54
CA ILE A 134 -11.60 0.83 -5.46
C ILE A 134 -12.91 0.35 -4.82
N TYR A 135 -13.31 0.95 -3.69
CA TYR A 135 -14.53 0.58 -2.98
C TYR A 135 -15.79 0.66 -3.85
N LYS A 136 -15.86 1.64 -4.76
CA LYS A 136 -17.07 1.92 -5.54
C LYS A 136 -17.06 1.33 -6.95
N GLU A 137 -15.89 1.07 -7.52
CA GLU A 137 -15.76 0.77 -8.95
C GLU A 137 -15.14 -0.58 -9.27
N ILE A 138 -14.49 -1.24 -8.30
CA ILE A 138 -13.63 -2.40 -8.51
C ILE A 138 -14.11 -3.57 -7.65
N GLU A 139 -14.05 -4.79 -8.17
CA GLU A 139 -14.23 -6.00 -7.38
C GLU A 139 -12.92 -6.32 -6.63
N TYR A 140 -13.03 -6.56 -5.33
CA TYR A 140 -11.88 -6.79 -4.46
C TYR A 140 -12.22 -7.82 -3.37
N GLU A 141 -11.19 -8.44 -2.81
CA GLU A 141 -11.23 -9.18 -1.56
C GLU A 141 -10.57 -8.34 -0.45
N THR A 142 -10.82 -8.69 0.81
CA THR A 142 -10.13 -8.06 1.94
C THR A 142 -9.41 -9.07 2.81
N TYR A 143 -8.24 -8.68 3.30
CA TYR A 143 -7.62 -9.41 4.40
C TYR A 143 -8.52 -9.41 5.64
N GLU A 144 -8.32 -10.41 6.49
CA GLU A 144 -8.75 -10.31 7.89
C GLU A 144 -7.94 -9.23 8.63
N LYS A 145 -7.95 -9.24 9.97
CA LYS A 145 -7.17 -8.29 10.78
C LYS A 145 -5.68 -8.66 10.73
N VAL A 146 -4.97 -8.10 9.76
CA VAL A 146 -3.52 -8.29 9.55
C VAL A 146 -2.68 -7.09 9.98
N CYS A 147 -3.31 -5.93 10.18
CA CYS A 147 -2.65 -4.71 10.65
C CYS A 147 -3.60 -3.87 11.52
N ASP A 148 -3.02 -2.93 12.24
CA ASP A 148 -3.72 -1.85 12.93
C ASP A 148 -3.22 -0.48 12.44
N SER A 149 -3.76 0.61 13.02
CA SER A 149 -3.37 1.96 12.65
C SER A 149 -2.89 2.76 13.85
N TYR A 150 -1.70 3.33 13.74
CA TYR A 150 -1.06 4.13 14.79
C TYR A 150 -1.95 5.29 15.25
N VAL A 151 -2.59 6.01 14.31
CA VAL A 151 -3.44 7.16 14.64
C VAL A 151 -4.74 6.78 15.35
N TYR A 152 -5.08 5.49 15.39
CA TYR A 152 -6.20 4.92 16.14
C TYR A 152 -5.75 4.13 17.38
N GLY A 153 -4.51 4.34 17.84
CA GLY A 153 -3.95 3.68 19.02
C GLY A 153 -3.41 2.28 18.77
N GLY A 154 -3.09 1.94 17.51
CA GLY A 154 -2.41 0.71 17.13
C GLY A 154 -0.94 0.66 17.54
N GLY A 155 -0.23 -0.37 17.07
CA GLY A 155 1.15 -0.69 17.46
C GLY A 155 1.31 -2.08 18.07
N GLU A 156 0.25 -2.89 18.13
CA GLU A 156 0.26 -4.23 18.74
C GLU A 156 0.28 -5.35 17.69
N MET A 157 -0.12 -5.04 16.45
CA MET A 157 -0.18 -6.01 15.36
C MET A 157 1.18 -6.16 14.64
N PRO A 158 1.39 -7.25 13.88
CA PRO A 158 2.61 -7.48 13.08
C PRO A 158 2.94 -6.37 12.09
N ILE A 159 1.92 -5.58 11.72
CA ILE A 159 2.04 -4.45 10.82
C ILE A 159 1.22 -3.30 11.41
N THR A 160 1.83 -2.12 11.46
CA THR A 160 1.21 -0.89 11.96
C THR A 160 1.26 0.17 10.88
N LEU A 161 0.11 0.71 10.49
CA LEU A 161 0.03 1.78 9.50
C LEU A 161 0.13 3.14 10.16
N TYR A 162 1.08 3.98 9.71
CA TYR A 162 1.25 5.34 10.22
C TYR A 162 0.45 6.35 9.40
N ASN A 163 0.30 6.17 8.09
CA ASN A 163 -0.47 7.05 7.19
C ASN A 163 -0.19 8.55 7.47
N HIS A 164 -1.14 9.25 8.10
CA HIS A 164 -1.03 10.67 8.44
C HIS A 164 0.02 11.00 9.53
N ALA A 165 0.66 10.01 10.13
CA ALA A 165 1.69 10.16 11.16
C ALA A 165 3.08 9.68 10.71
N ARG A 166 3.38 9.67 9.40
CA ARG A 166 4.66 9.15 8.85
C ARG A 166 5.93 9.64 9.56
N ASP A 167 5.96 10.88 10.05
CA ASP A 167 7.15 11.42 10.72
C ASP A 167 7.44 10.71 12.05
N LYS A 168 6.41 10.09 12.65
CA LYS A 168 6.50 9.27 13.87
C LYS A 168 7.03 7.88 13.62
N LEU A 169 7.11 7.45 12.35
CA LEU A 169 7.61 6.14 12.00
C LEU A 169 9.06 5.94 12.46
N TRP A 170 9.88 6.99 12.32
CA TRP A 170 11.30 6.99 12.69
C TRP A 170 11.56 6.92 14.19
N GLU A 171 10.52 7.08 15.03
CA GLU A 171 10.61 6.90 16.47
C GLU A 171 10.51 5.41 16.87
N HIS A 172 10.06 4.53 15.95
CA HIS A 172 9.92 3.11 16.22
C HIS A 172 11.25 2.36 16.09
N GLU A 173 11.55 1.48 17.03
CA GLU A 173 12.80 0.69 17.08
C GLU A 173 13.04 -0.26 15.88
N CYS A 174 12.02 -0.48 15.06
CA CYS A 174 12.11 -1.34 13.87
C CYS A 174 12.44 -0.54 12.61
N SER A 175 12.33 0.78 12.68
CA SER A 175 12.74 1.65 11.58
C SER A 175 14.26 1.75 11.53
N LEU A 176 14.79 2.12 10.37
CA LEU A 176 16.20 2.51 10.24
C LEU A 176 16.49 3.66 11.20
N SER A 177 17.40 3.43 12.14
CA SER A 177 17.98 4.49 12.95
C SER A 177 18.91 5.36 12.09
N GLU A 178 18.87 6.67 12.30
CA GLU A 178 19.94 7.59 11.85
C GLU A 178 21.31 7.21 12.41
#